data_AF-A0ABD0P539-F1
#
_entry.id   AF-A0ABD0P539-F1
#
_cell.length_a   1.000
_cell.length_b   1.000
_cell.length_c   1.000
_cell.angle_alpha   90.00
_cell.angle_beta   90.00
_cell.angle_gamma   90.00
#
_symmetry.space_group_name_H-M   'P 1'
#
loop_
_entity.id
_entity.type
_entity.pdbx_description
1 polymer ?
#
loop_
_entity_poly.entity_id
_entity_poly.type
_entity_poly.pdbx_seq_one_letter_code
_entity_poly.pdbx_strand_id
1 'polypeptide(L)' 'MTILGELVPSSGKIRHSGRISYSSQTAWIMPGTIRDNILFGLTYDEYRYKSVVKACQLEE' A
#
# COMPACT_ATOMS: atom_id res chain seq x y z
N MET A 1 -9.88 5.93 -6.76
CA MET A 1 -9.79 7.27 -6.14
C MET A 1 -11.06 7.67 -5.39
N THR A 2 -12.27 7.56 -5.96
CA THR A 2 -13.51 7.96 -5.26
C THR A 2 -13.75 7.25 -3.92
N ILE A 3 -13.52 5.93 -3.84
CA ILE A 3 -13.63 5.17 -2.58
C ILE A 3 -12.58 5.59 -1.54
N LEU A 4 -11.42 6.08 -1.98
CA LEU A 4 -10.35 6.55 -1.12
C LEU A 4 -10.58 8.00 -0.63
N GLY A 5 -11.64 8.68 -1.09
CA GLY A 5 -11.97 10.06 -0.73
C GLY A 5 -11.28 11.13 -1.58
N GLU A 6 -10.49 10.75 -2.58
CA GLU A 6 -9.78 11.70 -3.46
C GLU A 6 -10.70 12.35 -4.51
N LEU A 7 -11.84 11.72 -4.82
CA LEU A 7 -12.82 12.24 -5.78
C LEU A 7 -14.21 12.28 -5.16
N VAL A 8 -15.00 13.29 -5.54
CA VAL A 8 -16.40 13.41 -5.14
C VAL A 8 -17.25 12.41 -5.95
N PRO A 9 -18.13 11.62 -5.31
CA PRO A 9 -19.04 10.74 -6.03
C PRO A 9 -20.05 11.56 -6.85
N SER A 10 -20.23 11.21 -8.12
CA SER A 10 -21.22 11.86 -8.99
C SER A 10 -22.66 11.63 -8.55
N SER A 11 -22.92 10.52 -7.87
CA SER A 11 -24.20 10.19 -7.24
C SER A 11 -24.01 9.14 -6.14
N GLY A 12 -25.00 8.98 -5.25
CA GLY A 12 -24.97 7.98 -4.18
C GLY A 12 -24.16 8.40 -2.94
N LYS A 13 -23.90 7.43 -2.05
CA LYS A 13 -23.13 7.63 -0.81
C LYS A 13 -22.10 6.52 -0.65
N ILE A 14 -20.88 6.88 -0.25
CA ILE A 14 -19.80 5.94 0.08
C ILE A 14 -19.75 5.82 1.61
N ARG A 15 -19.73 4.59 2.12
CA ARG A 15 -19.58 4.29 3.55
C ARG A 15 -18.52 3.20 3.71
N HIS A 16 -17.59 3.40 4.64
CA HIS A 16 -16.65 2.38 5.08
C HIS A 16 -16.37 2.58 6.58
N SER A 17 -15.89 1.53 7.23
CA SER A 17 -15.46 1.56 8.63
C SER A 17 -14.07 0.96 8.74
N GLY A 18 -13.21 1.53 9.58
CA GLY A 18 -11.83 1.07 9.75
C GLY A 18 -10.86 1.69 8.72
N ARG A 19 -9.70 1.04 8.56
CA ARG A 19 -8.60 1.51 7.72
C ARG A 19 -8.73 0.96 6.29
N ILE A 20 -8.38 1.78 5.30
CA ILE A 20 -8.30 1.37 3.90
C ILE A 20 -6.84 1.40 3.45
N SER A 21 -6.44 0.38 2.68
CA SER A 21 -5.19 0.35 1.92
C SER A 21 -5.51 0.17 0.44
N TYR A 22 -4.71 0.78 -0.43
CA TYR A 22 -4.86 0.68 -1.88
C TYR A 22 -3.63 0.04 -2.51
N SER A 23 -3.86 -0.82 -3.51
CA SER A 23 -2.83 -1.37 -4.38
C SER A 23 -3.33 -1.27 -5.83
N SER A 24 -2.51 -0.73 -6.71
CA SER A 24 -2.84 -0.58 -8.13
C SER A 24 -2.70 -1.90 -8.88
N GLN A 25 -3.46 -2.05 -9.97
CA GLN A 25 -3.36 -3.23 -10.85
C GLN A 25 -1.95 -3.40 -11.42
N THR A 26 -1.32 -2.30 -11.83
CA THR A 26 0.08 -2.26 -12.24
C THR A 26 0.93 -1.80 -11.06
N ALA A 27 1.97 -2.56 -10.72
CA ALA A 27 2.88 -2.18 -9.67
C ALA A 27 3.62 -0.88 -10.00
N TRP A 28 3.65 0.06 -9.07
CA TRP A 28 4.48 1.25 -9.18
C TRP A 28 5.81 1.00 -8.46
N ILE A 29 6.84 0.69 -9.24
CA ILE A 29 8.20 0.44 -8.75
C ILE A 29 9.09 1.64 -9.08
N MET A 30 9.78 2.15 -8.07
CA MET A 30 10.77 3.24 -8.20
C MET A 30 12.18 2.67 -8.30
N PRO A 31 13.12 3.36 -8.97
CA PRO A 31 14.54 3.02 -8.92
C PRO A 31 15.03 2.97 -7.47
N GLY A 32 15.72 1.90 -7.09
CA GLY A 32 16.20 1.68 -5.73
C GLY A 32 16.21 0.21 -5.35
N THR A 33 16.31 -0.06 -4.05
CA THR A 33 16.26 -1.44 -3.52
C THR A 33 14.82 -1.93 -3.36
N ILE A 34 14.64 -3.24 -3.20
CA ILE A 34 13.35 -3.83 -2.80
C ILE A 34 12.90 -3.22 -1.46
N ARG A 35 13.83 -2.97 -0.53
CA ARG A 35 13.52 -2.35 0.76
C ARG A 35 12.92 -0.96 0.58
N ASP A 36 13.50 -0.14 -0.29
CA ASP A 36 12.98 1.21 -0.57
C ASP A 36 11.57 1.15 -1.16
N ASN A 37 11.32 0.20 -2.05
CA ASN A 37 10.00 -0.06 -2.63
C ASN A 37 9.01 -0.73 -1.68
N ILE A 38 9.43 -1.32 -0.56
CA ILE A 38 8.50 -1.80 0.49
C ILE A 38 8.18 -0.66 1.48
N LEU A 39 9.18 0.16 1.81
CA LEU A 39 9.03 1.23 2.78
C LEU A 39 8.34 2.47 2.20
N PHE A 40 8.52 2.77 0.90
CA PHE A 40 7.99 3.97 0.26
C PHE A 40 8.25 5.26 1.06
N GLY A 41 9.46 5.41 1.60
CA GLY A 41 9.88 6.57 2.40
C GLY A 41 9.53 6.52 3.90
N LEU A 42 8.87 5.46 4.37
CA LEU A 42 8.68 5.22 5.81
C LEU A 42 10.00 4.80 6.47
N THR A 43 10.11 5.04 7.79
CA THR A 43 11.24 4.57 8.58
C THR A 43 11.32 3.05 8.58
N TYR A 44 12.55 2.52 8.58
CA TYR A 44 12.78 1.09 8.66
C TYR A 44 12.42 0.55 10.04
N ASP A 45 11.46 -0.36 10.08
CA ASP A 45 11.11 -1.18 11.24
C ASP A 45 11.36 -2.63 10.87
N GLU A 46 12.32 -3.27 11.55
CA GLU A 46 12.77 -4.62 11.21
C GLU A 46 11.66 -5.67 11.33
N TYR A 47 10.85 -5.58 12.39
CA TYR A 47 9.78 -6.55 12.65
C TYR A 47 8.69 -6.47 11.58
N ARG A 48 8.24 -5.25 11.26
CA ARG A 48 7.28 -4.99 10.21
C ARG A 48 7.84 -5.38 8.85
N TYR A 49 9.09 -5.04 8.56
CA TYR A 49 9.71 -5.36 7.28
C TYR A 49 9.77 -6.87 7.03
N LYS A 50 10.27 -7.65 8.00
CA LYS A 50 10.31 -9.12 7.90
C LYS A 50 8.90 -9.71 7.77
N SER A 51 7.93 -9.17 8.50
CA SER A 51 6.53 -9.62 8.40
C SER A 51 5.94 -9.42 7.01
N VAL A 52 6.24 -8.28 6.36
CA VAL A 52 5.80 -7.99 4.98
C VAL A 52 6.49 -8.92 3.98
N VAL A 53 7.81 -9.08 4.08
CA VAL A 53 8.59 -9.97 3.20
C VAL A 53 8.04 -11.39 3.24
N LYS A 54 7.76 -11.93 4.43
CA LYS A 54 7.13 -13.23 4.61
C LYS A 54 5.71 -13.29 4.06
N ALA A 55 4.87 -12.31 4.36
CA ALA A 55 3.47 -12.28 3.90
C ALA A 55 3.37 -12.19 2.37
N CYS A 56 4.33 -11.54 1.74
CA CYS A 56 4.41 -11.40 0.28
C CYS A 56 5.22 -12.52 -0.40
N GLN A 57 5.69 -13.53 0.34
CA GLN A 57 6.50 -14.63 -0.18
C GLN A 57 7.72 -14.16 -0.99
N LEU A 58 8.41 -13.14 -0.46
CA LEU A 58 9.64 -12.60 -1.04
C LEU A 58 10.91 -13.21 -0.41
N GLU A 59 10.74 -14.27 0.39
CA GLU A 59 11.81 -15.10 0.95
C GLU A 59 12.18 -16.18 -0.09
N GLU A 60 13.46 -16.57 -0.15
CA GLU A 60 13.93 -17.68 -1.02
C GLU A 60 13.29 -19.03 -0.70
#